data_AF-A0A9E0DQK2-F1
#
_entry.id   AF-A0A9E0DQK2-F1
#
_cell.length_a   1.000
_cell.length_b   1.000
_cell.length_c   1.000
_cell.angle_alpha   90.00
_cell.angle_beta   90.00
_cell.angle_gamma   90.00
#
_symmetry.space_group_name_H-M   'P 1'
#
loop_
_entity.id
_entity.type
_entity.pdbx_description
1 polymer ?
#
loop_
_entity_poly.entity_id
_entity_poly.type
_entity_poly.pdbx_seq_one_letter_code
_entity_poly.pdbx_strand_id
1 'polypeptide(L)' 'MSRIHQEHLQAGYIFGDPANQEYIYLPAGEVSAENPLAVMESPKGRVDLTLPEAIHMIDKLTLKRCEHPTLGKKSF' A
#
# COMPACT_ATOMS: atom_id res chain seq x y z
N MET A 1 -7.13 -14.77 4.15
CA MET A 1 -6.51 -14.16 2.95
C MET A 1 -5.59 -12.98 3.27
N SER A 2 -5.60 -12.43 4.50
CA SER A 2 -4.81 -11.23 4.88
C SER A 2 -3.28 -11.38 4.94
N ARG A 3 -2.73 -12.60 5.13
CA ARG A 3 -1.26 -12.79 5.20
C ARG A 3 -0.53 -12.48 3.89
N ILE A 4 -1.17 -12.77 2.74
CA ILE A 4 -0.54 -12.57 1.43
C ILE A 4 -0.39 -11.08 1.12
N HIS A 5 -1.39 -10.26 1.48
CA HIS A 5 -1.33 -8.80 1.32
C HIS A 5 -0.27 -8.17 2.23
N GLN A 6 -0.13 -8.66 3.46
CA GLN A 6 0.95 -8.28 4.37
C GLN A 6 2.33 -8.57 3.78
N GLU A 7 2.57 -9.80 3.31
CA GLU A 7 3.85 -10.18 2.70
C GLU A 7 4.14 -9.36 1.44
N HIS A 8 3.13 -9.07 0.63
CA HIS A 8 3.29 -8.24 -0.56
C HIS A 8 3.63 -6.78 -0.21
N LEU A 9 2.98 -6.19 0.79
CA LEU A 9 3.31 -4.85 1.26
C LEU A 9 4.74 -4.81 1.82
N GLN A 10 5.14 -5.79 2.64
CA GLN A 10 6.52 -5.89 3.14
C GLN A 10 7.55 -6.10 2.02
N ALA A 11 7.17 -6.80 0.94
CA ALA A 11 8.00 -6.95 -0.25
C ALA A 11 8.05 -5.70 -1.15
N GLY A 12 7.36 -4.62 -0.77
CA GLY A 12 7.35 -3.34 -1.47
C GLY A 12 6.36 -3.24 -2.62
N TYR A 13 5.42 -4.18 -2.75
CA TYR A 13 4.38 -4.10 -3.77
C TYR A 13 3.39 -2.97 -3.47
N ILE A 14 2.95 -2.31 -4.54
CA ILE A 14 1.98 -1.23 -4.49
C ILE A 14 0.62 -1.81 -4.89
N PHE A 15 -0.38 -1.56 -4.05
CA PHE A 15 -1.77 -1.87 -4.34
C PHE A 15 -2.49 -0.58 -4.65
N GLY A 16 -3.45 -0.60 -5.55
CA GLY A 16 -4.19 0.62 -5.86
C GLY A 16 -5.13 0.45 -7.02
N ASP A 17 -5.83 1.53 -7.29
CA ASP A 17 -6.71 1.68 -8.43
C ASP A 17 -6.26 2.90 -9.26
N PRO A 18 -5.62 2.66 -10.43
CA PRO A 18 -5.24 3.72 -11.34
C PRO A 18 -6.42 4.57 -11.83
N ALA A 19 -7.65 4.02 -11.85
CA ALA A 19 -8.83 4.77 -12.28
C ALA A 19 -9.24 5.84 -11.26
N ASN A 20 -9.06 5.55 -9.97
CA ASN A 20 -9.38 6.46 -8.86
C ASN A 20 -8.16 7.23 -8.34
N GLN A 21 -6.97 6.97 -8.89
CA GLN A 21 -5.69 7.53 -8.42
C GLN A 21 -5.44 7.26 -6.93
N GLU A 22 -5.89 6.09 -6.46
CA GLU A 22 -5.72 5.65 -5.08
C GLU A 22 -4.66 4.56 -5.01
N TYR A 23 -3.69 4.72 -4.12
CA TYR A 23 -2.55 3.83 -3.99
C TYR A 23 -2.22 3.58 -2.53
N ILE A 24 -1.95 2.33 -2.17
CA ILE A 24 -1.50 1.88 -0.86
C ILE A 24 -0.15 1.20 -1.06
N TYR A 25 0.87 1.70 -0.37
CA TYR A 25 2.21 1.14 -0.42
C TYR A 25 2.90 1.24 0.93
N LEU A 26 3.87 0.36 1.16
CA LEU A 26 4.73 0.44 2.34
C LEU A 26 6.03 1.17 1.96
N PRO A 27 6.35 2.31 2.60
CA PRO A 27 7.60 3.02 2.34
C PRO A 27 8.81 2.17 2.76
N ALA A 28 9.93 2.35 2.05
CA ALA A 28 11.16 1.59 2.26
C ALA A 28 11.66 1.59 3.71
N GLY A 29 11.53 2.72 4.40
CA GLY A 29 11.96 2.89 5.79
C GLY A 29 11.14 2.10 6.80
N GLU A 30 9.92 1.72 6.45
CA GLU A 30 8.98 1.01 7.33
C GLU A 30 9.09 -0.51 7.21
N VAL A 31 9.79 -1.04 6.20
CA VAL A 31 9.90 -2.49 5.94
C VAL A 31 10.51 -3.26 7.11
N SER A 32 11.43 -2.63 7.86
CA SER A 32 12.09 -3.23 9.04
C SER A 32 11.66 -2.58 10.36
N ALA A 33 10.64 -1.72 10.33
CA ALA A 33 10.12 -1.08 11.53
C ALA A 33 9.34 -2.09 12.39
N GLU A 34 9.37 -1.91 13.72
CA GLU A 34 8.58 -2.73 14.65
C GLU A 34 7.07 -2.51 14.43
N ASN A 35 6.67 -1.27 14.11
CA ASN A 35 5.30 -0.88 13.80
C ASN A 35 5.23 -0.21 12.41
N PRO A 36 5.24 -1.01 11.33
CA PRO A 36 5.25 -0.50 9.96
C PRO A 36 3.96 0.29 9.63
N LEU A 37 4.14 1.51 9.12
CA LEU A 37 3.06 2.34 8.60
C LEU A 37 3.04 2.34 7.07
N ALA A 38 1.92 1.93 6.48
CA ALA A 38 1.65 2.05 5.06
C ALA A 38 1.10 3.43 4.74
N VAL A 39 1.32 3.91 3.52
CA VAL A 39 0.79 5.19 3.05
C VAL A 39 -0.33 4.90 2.06
N MET A 40 -1.51 5.47 2.32
CA MET A 40 -2.60 5.56 1.35
C MET A 40 -2.57 6.93 0.69
N GLU A 41 -2.13 6.96 -0.56
CA GLU A 41 -2.22 8.11 -1.44
C GLU A 41 -3.56 8.12 -2.15
N SER A 42 -4.22 9.27 -2.16
CA SER A 42 -5.44 9.54 -2.90
C SER A 42 -5.36 10.95 -3.48
N PRO A 43 -6.19 11.31 -4.46
CA PRO A 43 -6.26 12.69 -4.97
C PRO A 43 -6.65 13.71 -3.89
N LYS A 44 -7.21 13.26 -2.76
CA LYS A 44 -7.56 14.12 -1.60
C LYS A 44 -6.39 14.35 -0.65
N GLY A 45 -5.32 13.58 -0.76
CA GLY A 45 -4.16 13.65 0.13
C GLY A 45 -3.59 12.27 0.46
N ARG A 46 -2.57 12.27 1.33
CA ARG A 46 -1.92 11.07 1.84
C ARG A 46 -2.32 10.84 3.28
N VAL A 47 -2.58 9.60 3.64
CA VAL A 47 -2.94 9.18 4.99
C VAL A 47 -2.05 8.00 5.38
N ASP A 48 -1.47 8.09 6.57
CA ASP A 48 -0.71 6.99 7.16
C ASP A 48 -1.69 5.98 7.77
N LEU A 49 -1.54 4.72 7.37
CA LEU A 49 -2.35 3.59 7.82
C LEU A 49 -1.44 2.59 8.50
N THR A 50 -1.93 1.98 9.57
CA THR A 50 -1.26 0.80 10.09
C THR A 50 -1.35 -0.36 9.10
N LEU A 51 -0.40 -1.28 9.15
CA LEU A 51 -0.41 -2.47 8.29
C LEU A 51 -1.75 -3.24 8.27
N PRO A 52 -2.44 -3.50 9.41
CA PRO A 52 -3.76 -4.12 9.40
C PRO A 52 -4.85 -3.26 8.75
N GLU A 53 -4.81 -1.93 8.92
CA GLU A 53 -5.75 -1.01 8.26
C GLU A 53 -5.52 -0.98 6.75
N ALA A 54 -4.27 -0.95 6.30
CA ALA A 54 -3.92 -1.01 4.90
C ALA A 54 -4.45 -2.30 4.23
N ILE A 55 -4.27 -3.45 4.87
CA ILE A 55 -4.81 -4.72 4.38
C ILE A 55 -6.34 -4.71 4.35
N HIS A 56 -6.98 -4.20 5.40
CA HIS A 56 -8.43 -4.07 5.44
C HIS A 56 -8.94 -3.18 4.30
N MET A 57 -8.25 -2.09 3.99
CA MET A 57 -8.59 -1.21 2.88
C MET A 57 -8.37 -1.87 1.52
N ILE A 58 -7.27 -2.62 1.35
CA ILE A 58 -7.01 -3.41 0.13
C ILE A 58 -8.13 -4.42 -0.11
N ASP A 59 -8.54 -5.16 0.92
CA ASP A 59 -9.62 -6.14 0.83
C ASP A 59 -10.97 -5.45 0.55
N LYS A 60 -11.29 -4.38 1.28
CA LYS A 60 -12.57 -3.64 1.18
C LYS A 60 -12.75 -2.97 -0.17
N LEU A 61 -11.70 -2.32 -0.68
CA LEU A 61 -11.70 -1.64 -1.97
C LEU A 61 -11.33 -2.59 -3.12
N THR A 62 -11.03 -3.85 -2.82
CA THR A 62 -10.60 -4.88 -3.80
C THR A 62 -9.42 -4.39 -4.65
N LEU A 63 -8.47 -3.68 -4.02
CA LEU A 63 -7.34 -3.09 -4.72
C LEU A 63 -6.44 -4.18 -5.29
N LYS A 64 -5.94 -3.92 -6.49
CA LYS A 64 -5.02 -4.85 -7.18
C LYS A 64 -3.62 -4.29 -7.15
N ARG A 65 -2.65 -5.19 -7.31
CA ARG A 65 -1.26 -4.77 -7.53
C ARG A 65 -1.21 -3.90 -8.77
N CYS A 66 -0.67 -2.71 -8.64
CA CYS A 66 -0.58 -1.73 -9.72
C CYS A 66 0.80 -1.08 -9.72
N GLU A 67 1.06 -0.30 -10.77
CA GLU A 67 2.27 0.50 -10.88
C GLU A 67 1.92 1.94 -10.54
N HIS A 68 2.64 2.51 -9.57
CA HIS A 68 2.48 3.90 -9.21
C HIS A 68 3.09 4.79 -10.31
N PRO A 69 2.42 5.88 -10.72
CA PRO A 69 2.95 6.75 -11.78
C PRO A 69 4.31 7.39 -11.44
N THR A 70 4.61 7.60 -10.15
CA THR A 70 5.89 8.19 -9.69
C THR A 70 6.88 7.18 -9.12
N LEU A 71 6.44 6.17 -8.36
CA LEU A 71 7.31 5.17 -7.72
C LEU A 71 7.56 3.95 -8.62
N GLY A 72 6.73 3.72 -9.64
CA GLY A 72 6.83 2.55 -10.51
C GLY A 72 6.24 1.29 -9.88
N LYS A 73 6.90 0.15 -10.04
CA LYS A 73 6.38 -1.19 -9.64
C LYS A 73 6.54 -1.50 -8.15
N LYS A 74 7.44 -0.80 -7.47
CA LYS A 74 7.78 -1.02 -6.05
C LYS A 74 8.03 0.30 -5.36
N SER A 75 7.77 0.34 -4.06
CA SER A 75 8.06 1.52 -3.24
C SER A 75 9.55 1.69 -2.90
N PHE A 76 10.40 0.70 -3.24
CA PHE A 76 11.85 0.69 -3.05
C PHE A 76 12.56 -0.18 -4.08
#